data_AF-A0A3M0NGA3-F1
#
_entry.id   AF-A0A3M0NGA3-F1
#
_cell.length_a   1.000
_cell.length_b   1.000
_cell.length_c   1.000
_cell.angle_alpha   90.00
_cell.angle_beta   90.00
_cell.angle_gamma   90.00
#
_symmetry.space_group_name_H-M   'P 1'
#
loop_
_entity.id
_entity.type
_entity.pdbx_description
1 polymer ?
#
loop_
_entity_poly.entity_id
_entity_poly.type
_entity_poly.pdbx_seq_one_letter_code
_entity_poly.pdbx_strand_id
1 'polypeptide(L)'
;MRKLSNFINYFFTGMGFGAIAYLIILTFAFPGVPTSPLGVISVFIISGLIGILSMIFAMDIPLAMAFGVHLLGTLLLVLIMIWINKWPVNFWLIGVFVLVYIVVWLIVILSQTQTVKEINSSIKKRNSKK
;
A
#
# COMPACT_ATOMS: atom_id res chain seq x y z
N MET A 1 -16.51 5.07 16.99
CA MET A 1 -15.54 3.99 17.26
C MET A 1 -15.21 3.15 16.01
N ARG A 2 -16.19 2.60 15.27
CA ARG A 2 -15.94 1.76 14.06
C ARG A 2 -15.13 2.46 12.93
N LYS A 3 -15.38 3.75 12.66
CA LYS A 3 -14.66 4.52 11.64
C LYS A 3 -13.17 4.74 11.98
N LEU A 4 -12.86 4.97 13.25
CA LEU A 4 -11.48 5.19 13.72
C LEU A 4 -10.64 3.91 13.63
N SER A 5 -11.23 2.76 14.02
CA SER A 5 -10.57 1.47 13.87
C SER A 5 -10.22 1.16 12.41
N ASN A 6 -11.11 1.46 11.47
CA ASN A 6 -10.82 1.28 10.04
C ASN A 6 -9.67 2.18 9.59
N PHE A 7 -9.67 3.46 9.97
CA PHE A 7 -8.60 4.39 9.62
C PHE A 7 -7.23 3.91 10.10
N ILE A 8 -7.14 3.47 11.36
CA ILE A 8 -5.93 2.92 11.96
C ILE A 8 -5.48 1.66 11.20
N ASN A 9 -6.41 0.74 10.91
CA ASN A 9 -6.08 -0.48 10.18
C ASN A 9 -5.52 -0.18 8.79
N TYR A 10 -6.13 0.75 8.04
CA TYR A 10 -5.62 1.17 6.73
C TYR A 10 -4.23 1.79 6.84
N PHE A 11 -4.02 2.67 7.82
CA PHE A 11 -2.73 3.30 8.06
C PHE A 11 -1.62 2.27 8.36
N PHE A 12 -1.83 1.37 9.31
CA PHE A 12 -0.83 0.36 9.66
C PHE A 12 -0.62 -0.68 8.55
N THR A 13 -1.67 -1.03 7.79
CA THR A 13 -1.53 -1.91 6.62
C THR A 13 -0.66 -1.25 5.55
N GLY A 14 -0.92 0.02 5.24
CA GLY A 14 -0.09 0.80 4.30
C GLY A 14 1.36 0.91 4.78
N MET A 15 1.56 1.20 6.07
CA MET A 15 2.87 1.23 6.71
C MET A 15 3.63 -0.09 6.53
N GLY A 16 2.96 -1.23 6.73
CA GLY A 16 3.54 -2.55 6.55
C GLY A 16 4.04 -2.79 5.12
N PHE A 17 3.21 -2.50 4.12
CA PHE A 17 3.62 -2.61 2.71
C PHE A 17 4.79 -1.69 2.37
N GLY A 18 4.75 -0.43 2.82
CA GLY A 18 5.80 0.54 2.58
C GLY A 18 7.14 0.16 3.22
N ALA A 19 7.11 -0.32 4.46
CA ALA A 19 8.30 -0.77 5.17
C ALA A 19 8.98 -1.96 4.47
N ILE A 20 8.19 -2.97 4.07
CA ILE A 20 8.70 -4.14 3.33
C ILE A 20 9.28 -3.70 1.99
N ALA A 21 8.55 -2.89 1.22
CA ALA A 21 9.01 -2.40 -0.08
C ALA A 21 10.30 -1.60 0.05
N TYR A 22 10.40 -0.72 1.05
CA TYR A 22 11.59 0.09 1.29
C TYR A 22 12.83 -0.77 1.58
N LEU A 23 12.70 -1.79 2.43
CA LEU A 23 13.80 -2.71 2.73
C LEU A 23 14.24 -3.50 1.49
N ILE A 24 13.29 -4.02 0.71
CA ILE A 24 13.60 -4.72 -0.56
C ILE A 24 14.33 -3.79 -1.53
N ILE A 25 13.87 -2.55 -1.69
CA ILE A 25 14.50 -1.55 -2.58
C ILE A 25 15.93 -1.26 -2.11
N LEU A 26 16.16 -1.03 -0.82
CA LEU A 26 17.50 -0.80 -0.28
C LEU A 26 18.41 -2.02 -0.47
N THR A 27 17.90 -3.23 -0.27
CA THR A 27 18.70 -4.44 -0.42
C THR A 27 19.11 -4.70 -1.87
N PHE A 28 18.18 -4.58 -2.82
CA PHE A 28 18.40 -5.06 -4.19
C PHE A 28 18.64 -3.95 -5.22
N ALA A 29 18.02 -2.78 -5.06
CA ALA A 29 18.15 -1.67 -6.02
C ALA A 29 19.19 -0.64 -5.61
N PHE A 30 19.42 -0.44 -4.31
CA PHE A 30 20.39 0.52 -3.78
C PHE A 30 21.30 -0.09 -2.71
N PRO A 31 22.02 -1.19 -3.05
CA PRO A 31 22.88 -1.88 -2.08
C PRO A 31 23.93 -0.92 -1.50
N GLY A 32 24.07 -0.93 -0.18
CA GLY A 32 25.06 -0.10 0.54
C GLY A 32 24.59 1.31 0.90
N VAL A 33 23.39 1.73 0.49
CA VAL A 33 22.80 3.00 0.98
C VAL A 33 22.29 2.81 2.41
N PRO A 34 22.82 3.54 3.42
CA PRO A 34 22.40 3.39 4.80
C PRO A 34 20.99 3.94 5.01
N THR A 35 20.24 3.32 5.91
CA THR A 35 18.97 3.87 6.38
C THR A 35 19.21 5.10 7.25
N SER A 36 18.56 6.22 6.93
CA SER A 36 18.51 7.39 7.81
C SER A 36 17.22 7.37 8.66
N PRO A 37 17.22 7.92 9.88
CA PRO A 37 16.00 8.05 10.68
C PRO A 37 14.89 8.80 9.93
N LEU A 38 15.25 9.87 9.20
CA LEU A 38 14.30 10.62 8.37
C LEU A 38 13.70 9.75 7.26
N GLY A 39 14.52 8.92 6.60
CA GLY A 39 14.08 7.97 5.57
C GLY A 39 13.08 6.96 6.11
N VAL A 40 13.37 6.36 7.25
CA VAL A 40 12.47 5.39 7.88
C VAL A 40 11.14 6.04 8.30
N ILE A 41 11.21 7.17 9.00
CA ILE A 41 10.01 7.87 9.49
C ILE A 41 9.15 8.35 8.32
N SER A 42 9.75 8.96 7.30
CA SER A 42 9.01 9.43 6.13
C SER A 42 8.37 8.28 5.37
N VAL A 43 9.06 7.15 5.18
CA VAL A 43 8.47 5.94 4.58
C VAL A 43 7.26 5.49 5.40
N PHE A 44 7.35 5.40 6.72
CA PHE A 44 6.24 4.94 7.56
C PHE A 44 5.02 5.85 7.46
N ILE A 45 5.22 7.17 7.56
CA ILE A 45 4.12 8.13 7.47
C ILE A 45 3.50 8.13 6.08
N ILE A 46 4.30 8.22 5.02
CA ILE A 46 3.82 8.32 3.64
C ILE A 46 3.09 7.04 3.22
N SER A 47 3.66 5.88 3.54
CA SER A 47 3.01 4.60 3.23
C SER A 47 1.74 4.38 4.04
N GLY A 48 1.69 4.85 5.29
CA GLY A 48 0.45 4.86 6.06
C GLY A 48 -0.62 5.78 5.45
N LEU A 49 -0.24 6.95 4.94
CA LEU A 49 -1.15 7.84 4.20
C LEU A 49 -1.66 7.19 2.89
N ILE A 50 -0.82 6.44 2.18
CA ILE A 50 -1.23 5.64 1.02
C ILE A 50 -2.23 4.53 1.45
N GLY A 51 -2.01 3.93 2.61
CA GLY A 51 -2.97 3.01 3.22
C GLY A 51 -4.34 3.67 3.42
N ILE A 52 -4.38 4.86 4.02
CA ILE A 52 -5.61 5.64 4.19
C ILE A 52 -6.24 6.01 2.84
N LEU A 53 -5.44 6.41 1.86
CA LEU A 53 -5.92 6.72 0.51
C LEU A 53 -6.69 5.54 -0.11
N SER A 54 -6.36 4.31 0.28
CA SER A 54 -7.04 3.09 -0.18
C SER A 54 -8.49 2.98 0.29
N MET A 55 -8.93 3.81 1.24
CA MET A 55 -10.34 3.94 1.61
C MET A 55 -11.22 4.42 0.45
N ILE A 56 -10.63 5.03 -0.60
CA ILE A 56 -11.35 5.43 -1.81
C ILE A 56 -12.11 4.28 -2.49
N PHE A 57 -11.59 3.05 -2.37
CA PHE A 57 -12.23 1.86 -2.93
C PHE A 57 -13.48 1.42 -2.15
N ALA A 58 -13.72 1.97 -0.97
CA ALA A 58 -14.94 1.74 -0.20
C ALA A 58 -16.03 2.81 -0.46
N MET A 59 -15.74 3.81 -1.31
CA MET A 59 -16.70 4.85 -1.68
C MET A 59 -17.54 4.39 -2.88
N ASP A 60 -18.76 4.94 -3.00
CA ASP A 60 -19.67 4.68 -4.10
C ASP A 60 -19.29 5.53 -5.33
N ILE A 61 -18.10 5.26 -5.88
CA ILE A 61 -17.57 5.92 -7.07
C ILE A 61 -17.17 4.89 -8.12
N PRO A 62 -17.11 5.26 -9.42
CA PRO A 62 -16.69 4.33 -10.46
C PRO A 62 -15.30 3.77 -10.17
N LEU A 63 -15.15 2.45 -10.32
CA LEU A 63 -13.90 1.75 -9.99
C LEU A 63 -12.69 2.33 -10.73
N ALA A 64 -12.85 2.66 -12.02
CA ALA A 64 -11.80 3.30 -12.81
C ALA A 64 -11.36 4.66 -12.25
N MET A 65 -12.30 5.45 -11.71
CA MET A 65 -12.01 6.72 -11.05
C MET A 65 -11.29 6.50 -9.72
N ALA A 66 -11.70 5.51 -8.93
CA ALA A 66 -11.02 5.15 -7.69
C ALA A 66 -9.56 4.75 -7.94
N PHE A 67 -9.31 3.93 -8.97
CA PHE A 67 -7.96 3.56 -9.40
C PHE A 67 -7.15 4.78 -9.86
N GLY A 68 -7.74 5.66 -10.68
CA GLY A 68 -7.06 6.87 -11.16
C GLY A 68 -6.63 7.78 -10.01
N VAL A 69 -7.54 8.06 -9.07
CA VAL A 69 -7.25 8.89 -7.90
C VAL A 69 -6.24 8.23 -6.98
N HIS A 70 -6.35 6.91 -6.75
CA HIS A 70 -5.40 6.19 -5.92
C HIS A 70 -3.99 6.20 -6.52
N LEU A 71 -3.86 5.93 -7.82
CA LEU A 71 -2.59 5.94 -8.53
C LEU A 71 -1.93 7.33 -8.47
N LEU A 72 -2.68 8.38 -8.81
CA LEU A 72 -2.17 9.76 -8.79
C LEU A 72 -1.83 10.22 -7.37
N GLY A 73 -2.69 9.92 -6.39
CA GLY A 73 -2.44 10.26 -5.00
C GLY A 73 -1.24 9.52 -4.42
N THR A 74 -1.07 8.25 -4.76
CA THR A 74 0.10 7.44 -4.35
C THR A 74 1.38 7.99 -4.97
N LEU A 75 1.36 8.34 -6.27
CA LEU A 75 2.49 8.98 -6.94
C LEU A 75 2.86 10.31 -6.27
N LEU A 76 1.87 11.17 -6.01
CA LEU A 76 2.09 12.46 -5.35
C LEU A 76 2.72 12.27 -3.96
N LEU A 77 2.21 11.34 -3.16
CA LEU A 77 2.75 11.03 -1.83
C LEU A 77 4.19 10.51 -1.90
N VAL A 78 4.51 9.66 -2.89
CA VAL A 78 5.89 9.20 -3.13
C VAL A 78 6.81 10.36 -3.56
N LEU A 79 6.35 11.27 -4.41
CA LEU A 79 7.12 12.45 -4.79
C LEU A 79 7.40 13.37 -3.60
N ILE A 80 6.42 13.57 -2.70
CA ILE A 80 6.59 14.30 -1.45
C ILE A 80 7.64 13.63 -0.57
N MET A 81 7.60 12.30 -0.43
CA MET A 81 8.60 11.54 0.33
C MET A 81 10.02 11.75 -0.21
N ILE A 82 10.17 11.68 -1.52
CA ILE A 82 11.47 11.84 -2.19
C ILE A 82 12.01 13.25 -1.97
N TRP A 83 11.13 14.25 -2.08
CA TRP A 83 11.48 15.64 -1.81
C TRP A 83 11.92 15.85 -0.35
N ILE A 84 11.18 15.31 0.62
CA ILE A 84 11.53 15.38 2.06
C ILE A 84 12.92 14.77 2.32
N ASN A 85 13.21 13.62 1.71
CA ASN A 85 14.47 12.91 1.91
C ASN A 85 15.62 13.39 1.03
N LYS A 86 15.36 14.33 0.11
CA LYS A 86 16.32 14.78 -0.90
C LYS A 86 16.89 13.62 -1.72
N TRP A 87 16.08 12.58 -1.96
CA TRP A 87 16.49 11.45 -2.79
C TRP A 87 16.56 11.88 -4.26
N PRO A 88 17.52 11.37 -5.04
CA PRO A 88 17.67 11.74 -6.44
C PRO A 88 16.46 11.27 -7.26
N VAL A 89 15.89 12.19 -8.04
CA VAL A 89 14.83 11.86 -9.00
C VAL A 89 15.50 11.43 -10.31
N ASN A 90 15.34 10.16 -10.68
CA ASN A 90 15.85 9.61 -11.93
C ASN A 90 14.75 8.84 -12.67
N PHE A 91 14.93 8.54 -13.96
CA PHE A 91 13.95 7.75 -14.71
C PHE A 91 13.76 6.34 -14.15
N TRP A 92 14.78 5.78 -13.50
CA TRP A 92 14.72 4.47 -12.84
C TRP A 92 13.66 4.42 -11.74
N LEU A 93 13.46 5.52 -11.01
CA LEU A 93 12.45 5.67 -9.97
C LEU A 93 11.03 5.37 -10.48
N ILE A 94 10.70 5.82 -11.69
CA ILE A 94 9.39 5.59 -12.29
C ILE A 94 9.18 4.09 -12.50
N GLY A 95 10.21 3.38 -12.98
CA GLY A 95 10.19 1.93 -13.14
C GLY A 95 10.00 1.20 -11.81
N VAL A 96 10.75 1.59 -10.77
CA VAL A 96 10.62 1.01 -9.42
C VAL A 96 9.23 1.28 -8.84
N PHE A 97 8.72 2.50 -8.99
CA PHE A 97 7.38 2.88 -8.54
C PHE A 97 6.30 2.00 -9.19
N VAL A 98 6.30 1.88 -10.52
CA VAL A 98 5.33 1.07 -11.26
C VAL A 98 5.42 -0.40 -10.85
N LEU A 99 6.64 -0.95 -10.72
CA LEU A 99 6.86 -2.33 -10.30
C LEU A 99 6.28 -2.58 -8.89
N VAL A 100 6.64 -1.74 -7.92
CA VAL A 100 6.15 -1.86 -6.54
C VAL A 100 4.64 -1.72 -6.49
N TYR A 101 4.07 -0.78 -7.22
CA TYR A 101 2.62 -0.58 -7.29
C TYR A 101 1.90 -1.83 -7.80
N ILE A 102 2.38 -2.42 -8.91
CA ILE A 102 1.82 -3.65 -9.47
C ILE A 102 1.94 -4.82 -8.48
N VAL A 103 3.11 -5.01 -7.86
CA VAL A 103 3.36 -6.11 -6.92
C VAL A 103 2.46 -5.99 -5.68
N VAL A 104 2.35 -4.79 -5.10
CA VAL A 104 1.46 -4.56 -3.94
C VAL A 104 0.01 -4.84 -4.32
N TRP A 105 -0.45 -4.38 -5.48
CA TRP A 105 -1.80 -4.69 -5.97
C TRP A 105 -2.04 -6.18 -6.16
N LEU A 106 -1.07 -6.91 -6.71
CA LEU A 106 -1.16 -8.35 -6.86
C LEU A 106 -1.31 -9.05 -5.50
N ILE A 107 -0.52 -8.66 -4.49
CA ILE A 107 -0.63 -9.20 -3.14
C ILE A 107 -2.00 -8.89 -2.53
N VAL A 108 -2.50 -7.66 -2.70
CA VAL A 108 -3.82 -7.24 -2.20
C VAL A 108 -4.94 -8.08 -2.82
N ILE A 109 -4.92 -8.28 -4.14
CA ILE A 109 -5.92 -9.10 -4.85
C ILE A 109 -5.86 -10.55 -4.34
N LEU A 110 -4.66 -11.14 -4.24
CA LEU A 110 -4.49 -12.50 -3.75
C LEU A 110 -5.02 -12.67 -2.32
N SER A 111 -4.68 -11.74 -1.41
CA SER A 111 -5.14 -11.76 -0.02
C SER A 111 -6.66 -11.63 0.09
N GLN A 112 -7.28 -10.74 -0.70
CA GLN A 112 -8.74 -10.58 -0.72
C GLN A 112 -9.43 -11.84 -1.24
N THR A 113 -8.92 -12.47 -2.31
CA THR A 113 -9.53 -13.70 -2.85
C THR A 113 -9.49 -14.86 -1.86
N GLN A 114 -8.41 -15.01 -1.08
CA GLN A 114 -8.32 -16.00 -0.02
C GLN A 114 -9.35 -15.72 1.09
N THR A 115 -9.43 -14.48 1.54
CA THR A 115 -10.38 -14.06 2.58
C THR A 115 -11.84 -14.35 2.18
N VAL A 116 -12.21 -14.04 0.93
CA VAL A 116 -13.55 -14.34 0.40
C VAL A 116 -13.81 -15.85 0.35
N LYS A 117 -12.83 -16.66 -0.07
CA LYS A 117 -12.95 -18.12 -0.09
C LYS A 117 -13.16 -18.70 1.31
N GLU A 118 -12.42 -18.21 2.31
CA GLU A 118 -12.55 -18.64 3.70
C GLU A 118 -13.92 -18.32 4.29
N ILE A 119 -14.41 -17.09 4.08
CA ILE A 119 -15.75 -16.66 4.51
C ILE A 119 -16.82 -17.55 3.87
N ASN A 120 -16.77 -17.73 2.55
CA ASN A 120 -17.74 -18.56 1.83
C ASN A 120 -17.70 -20.03 2.28
N SER A 121 -16.52 -20.57 2.57
CA SER A 121 -16.38 -21.93 3.10
C SER A 121 -17.00 -22.08 4.50
N SER A 122 -16.87 -21.04 5.34
CA SER A 122 -17.42 -21.01 6.69
C SER A 122 -18.94 -20.90 6.67
N ILE A 123 -19.51 -20.10 5.75
CA ILE A 123 -20.97 -20.02 5.52
C ILE A 123 -21.50 -21.37 5.02
N LYS A 124 -20.84 -21.98 4.04
CA LYS A 124 -21.25 -23.29 3.49
C LYS A 124 -21.28 -24.39 4.57
N LYS A 125 -20.25 -24.44 5.43
CA LYS A 125 -20.18 -25.39 6.57
C LYS A 125 -21.28 -25.18 7.61
N ARG A 126 -21.71 -23.93 7.84
CA ARG A 126 -22.82 -23.62 8.75
C ARG A 126 -24.17 -24.03 8.15
N ASN A 127 -24.36 -23.76 6.86
CA ASN A 127 -25.60 -24.11 6.16
C ASN A 127 -25.75 -25.61 5.91
N SER A 128 -24.65 -26.37 5.79
CA SER A 128 -24.70 -27.83 5.63
C SER A 128 -24.88 -28.60 6.95
N LYS A 129 -24.85 -27.91 8.10
CA LYS A 129 -25.12 -28.47 9.44
C LYS A 129 -26.53 -28.15 9.94
N LYS A 130 -27.33 -27.44 9.14
CA LYS A 130 -28.78 -27.28 9.30
C LYS A 130 -29.48 -28.29 8.42
#